data_AF-A0ABD7QZ72-F1
#
_entry.id   AF-A0ABD7QZ72-F1
#
_cell.length_a   1.000
_cell.length_b   1.000
_cell.length_c   1.000
_cell.angle_alpha   90.00
_cell.angle_beta   90.00
_cell.angle_gamma   90.00
#
_symmetry.space_group_name_H-M   'P 1'
#
loop_
_entity.id
_entity.type
_entity.pdbx_description
1 polymer ?
#
loop_
_entity_poly.entity_id
_entity_poly.type
_entity_poly.pdbx_seq_one_letter_code
_entity_poly.pdbx_strand_id
1 'polypeptide(L)'
;MGLIATRRRKRSLIWVGACAVAVAATGCGAPDSTTTRTPRTTTTVRPATESARIIETVSQQRLADVLIAGLPCEDRDDYQDDLTFWDSMRGYDCVDAADTVSVRVYGSSRSVDQILPSWADALVDGRGARRGVNWFVVGPRDLISQVDPPREDPEVRSSSTSAPAPTAQQEFLTNCSQYTFDEAVRAIRGERVTETDGAYYDRAFSGVGEAVRASLDQRDLALLRAEDDEARWPSMLSERGPAWKQVCRTAMSRHDDLFRSGAED
;
A
#
# COMPACT_ATOMS: atom_id res chain seq x y z
N MET A 1 -17.28 -45.97 4.26
CA MET A 1 -17.00 -44.93 3.25
C MET A 1 -17.72 -43.67 3.68
N GLY A 2 -17.04 -42.80 4.44
CA GLY A 2 -17.61 -41.54 4.96
C GLY A 2 -16.82 -40.37 4.41
N LEU A 3 -17.48 -39.51 3.64
CA LEU A 3 -16.97 -38.22 3.20
C LEU A 3 -17.33 -37.18 4.28
N ILE A 4 -16.34 -36.74 5.04
CA ILE A 4 -16.47 -35.58 5.94
C ILE A 4 -16.04 -34.36 5.13
N ALA A 5 -17.00 -33.60 4.65
CA ALA A 5 -16.79 -32.28 4.08
C ALA A 5 -16.58 -31.28 5.22
N THR A 6 -15.34 -30.88 5.47
CA THR A 6 -15.00 -29.81 6.40
C THR A 6 -15.24 -28.45 5.74
N ARG A 7 -16.37 -27.81 6.09
CA ARG A 7 -16.67 -26.41 5.77
C ARG A 7 -15.59 -25.49 6.38
N ARG A 8 -14.80 -24.81 5.54
CA ARG A 8 -13.96 -23.67 5.94
C ARG A 8 -14.88 -22.56 6.49
N ARG A 9 -14.64 -22.13 7.72
CA ARG A 9 -15.33 -20.97 8.32
C ARG A 9 -14.65 -19.70 7.80
N LYS A 10 -15.38 -18.91 7.00
CA LYS A 10 -15.01 -17.54 6.65
C LYS A 10 -15.05 -16.69 7.92
N ARG A 11 -13.92 -16.08 8.31
CA ARG A 11 -13.87 -14.99 9.29
C ARG A 11 -13.67 -13.69 8.53
N SER A 12 -14.73 -12.89 8.44
CA SER A 12 -14.71 -11.55 7.89
C SER A 12 -14.07 -10.60 8.90
N LEU A 13 -12.96 -9.96 8.51
CA LEU A 13 -12.44 -8.77 9.20
C LEU A 13 -13.15 -7.55 8.59
N ILE A 14 -13.87 -6.83 9.45
CA ILE A 14 -14.60 -5.60 9.11
C ILE A 14 -13.64 -4.44 9.37
N TRP A 15 -13.41 -3.59 8.37
CA TRP A 15 -12.64 -2.35 8.50
C TRP A 15 -13.57 -1.13 8.54
N VAL A 16 -13.35 -0.24 9.49
CA VAL A 16 -14.09 1.02 9.67
C VAL A 16 -13.08 2.17 9.69
N GLY A 17 -13.13 3.05 8.67
CA GLY A 17 -12.36 4.28 8.61
C GLY A 17 -13.23 5.49 8.97
N ALA A 18 -12.76 6.33 9.90
CA ALA A 18 -13.35 7.63 10.22
C ALA A 18 -12.30 8.72 10.03
N CYS A 19 -12.61 9.76 9.24
CA CYS A 19 -11.76 10.92 9.00
C CYS A 19 -12.28 12.16 9.73
N ALA A 20 -11.36 12.97 10.27
CA ALA A 20 -11.59 14.36 10.64
C ALA A 20 -10.45 15.21 10.06
N VAL A 21 -10.81 16.26 9.32
CA VAL A 21 -9.88 17.15 8.60
C VAL A 21 -9.75 18.49 9.33
N ALA A 22 -8.53 19.04 9.38
CA ALA A 22 -8.29 20.45 9.73
C ALA A 22 -7.29 21.09 8.75
N VAL A 23 -7.64 22.28 8.25
CA VAL A 23 -6.97 23.06 7.21
C VAL A 23 -6.08 24.16 7.83
N ALA A 24 -4.90 24.41 7.25
CA ALA A 24 -4.17 25.67 7.43
C ALA A 24 -3.33 26.03 6.19
N ALA A 25 -3.29 27.32 5.85
CA ALA A 25 -2.94 27.88 4.55
C ALA A 25 -1.55 28.57 4.46
N THR A 26 -0.96 28.44 3.26
CA THR A 26 -0.14 29.35 2.42
C THR A 26 0.88 30.37 2.96
N GLY A 27 2.03 30.42 2.25
CA GLY A 27 2.85 31.61 2.02
C GLY A 27 3.62 31.52 0.69
N CYS A 28 3.44 32.51 -0.21
CA CYS A 28 3.97 32.61 -1.58
C CYS A 28 5.34 33.31 -1.69
N GLY A 29 6.09 33.00 -2.76
CA GLY A 29 7.17 33.82 -3.29
C GLY A 29 7.67 33.30 -4.64
N ALA A 30 7.52 34.08 -5.71
CA ALA A 30 7.98 33.80 -7.07
C ALA A 30 8.89 34.97 -7.55
N PRO A 31 9.48 34.92 -8.76
CA PRO A 31 10.83 34.43 -9.01
C PRO A 31 11.73 35.52 -9.64
N ASP A 32 13.02 35.24 -9.83
CA ASP A 32 13.85 36.09 -10.69
C ASP A 32 14.72 35.32 -11.67
N SER A 33 14.82 35.89 -12.86
CA SER A 33 15.24 35.26 -14.11
C SER A 33 16.67 35.66 -14.46
N THR A 34 17.55 34.73 -14.79
CA THR A 34 18.66 35.02 -15.71
C THR A 34 19.11 33.77 -16.44
N THR A 35 18.94 33.77 -17.76
CA THR A 35 19.27 32.65 -18.66
C THR A 35 20.61 32.92 -19.33
N THR A 36 21.59 32.03 -19.14
CA THR A 36 22.81 31.99 -19.96
C THR A 36 22.86 30.63 -20.66
N ARG A 37 22.87 30.66 -21.99
CA ARG A 37 22.69 29.50 -22.88
C ARG A 37 24.06 28.94 -23.28
N THR A 38 24.39 27.75 -22.80
CA THR A 38 25.57 26.96 -23.17
C THR A 38 25.13 25.76 -24.04
N PRO A 39 25.89 25.34 -25.07
CA PRO A 39 25.45 24.33 -26.03
C PRO A 39 25.24 22.95 -25.38
N ARG A 40 24.13 22.31 -25.76
CA ARG A 40 23.58 21.09 -25.17
C ARG A 40 24.24 19.86 -25.79
N THR A 41 25.16 19.24 -25.07
CA THR A 41 25.54 17.85 -25.29
C THR A 41 24.35 16.98 -24.89
N THR A 42 23.76 16.25 -25.83
CA THR A 42 22.62 15.36 -25.57
C THR A 42 23.11 14.10 -24.86
N THR A 43 23.47 14.23 -23.60
CA THR A 43 23.51 13.09 -22.67
C THR A 43 22.07 12.88 -22.21
N THR A 44 21.50 11.72 -22.51
CA THR A 44 20.22 11.28 -21.95
C THR A 44 20.39 11.11 -20.45
N VAL A 45 20.24 12.21 -19.69
CA VAL A 45 20.18 12.19 -18.23
C VAL A 45 18.87 11.53 -17.88
N ARG A 46 18.90 10.24 -17.52
CA ARG A 46 17.80 9.61 -16.81
C ARG A 46 17.47 10.50 -15.61
N PRO A 47 16.21 10.91 -15.40
CA PRO A 47 15.88 11.79 -14.30
C PRO A 47 16.30 11.09 -12.99
N ALA A 48 17.10 11.77 -12.17
CA ALA A 48 17.68 11.21 -10.94
C ALA A 48 16.64 10.58 -9.99
N THR A 49 15.37 10.99 -10.14
CA THR A 49 14.21 10.46 -9.41
C THR A 49 13.80 9.04 -9.82
N GLU A 50 13.98 8.64 -11.08
CA GLU A 50 13.64 7.29 -11.54
C GLU A 50 14.66 6.26 -11.04
N SER A 51 15.94 6.60 -11.11
CA SER A 51 17.03 5.76 -10.58
C SER A 51 16.91 5.58 -9.07
N ALA A 52 16.56 6.63 -8.32
CA ALA A 52 16.35 6.55 -6.87
C ALA A 52 15.20 5.61 -6.51
N ARG A 53 14.05 5.69 -7.22
CA ARG A 53 12.92 4.78 -7.00
C ARG A 53 13.27 3.32 -7.29
N ILE A 54 14.05 3.07 -8.34
CA ILE A 54 14.47 1.70 -8.67
C ILE A 54 15.41 1.15 -7.60
N ILE A 55 16.35 1.95 -7.10
CA ILE A 55 17.24 1.54 -6.00
C ILE A 55 16.42 1.23 -4.74
N GLU A 56 15.45 2.07 -4.40
CA GLU A 56 14.55 1.86 -3.27
C GLU A 56 13.75 0.55 -3.41
N THR A 57 13.12 0.32 -4.56
CA THR A 57 12.35 -0.92 -4.83
C THR A 57 13.22 -2.17 -4.74
N VAL A 58 14.42 -2.14 -5.33
CA VAL A 58 15.37 -3.26 -5.24
C VAL A 58 15.82 -3.50 -3.81
N SER A 59 16.02 -2.43 -3.03
CA SER A 59 16.38 -2.55 -1.61
C SER A 59 15.26 -3.16 -0.79
N GLN A 60 14.01 -2.73 -0.99
CA GLN A 60 12.84 -3.28 -0.30
C GLN A 60 12.66 -4.77 -0.61
N GLN A 61 12.73 -5.13 -1.89
CA GLN A 61 12.60 -6.52 -2.34
C GLN A 61 13.68 -7.39 -1.72
N ARG A 62 14.94 -6.96 -1.77
CA ARG A 62 16.06 -7.71 -1.19
C ARG A 62 15.89 -7.93 0.30
N LEU A 63 15.43 -6.91 1.04
CA LEU A 63 15.19 -7.05 2.47
C LEU A 63 14.02 -7.99 2.75
N ALA A 64 12.93 -7.92 1.97
CA ALA A 64 11.82 -8.85 2.10
C ALA A 64 12.28 -10.30 1.87
N ASP A 65 13.12 -10.54 0.85
CA ASP A 65 13.70 -11.86 0.53
C ASP A 65 14.55 -12.42 1.68
N VAL A 66 15.35 -11.57 2.32
CA VAL A 66 16.17 -11.97 3.47
C VAL A 66 15.27 -12.32 4.67
N LEU A 67 14.26 -11.50 4.96
CA LEU A 67 13.38 -11.71 6.10
C LEU A 67 12.54 -12.99 5.97
N ILE A 68 12.17 -13.40 4.75
CA ILE A 68 11.41 -14.62 4.51
C ILE A 68 12.28 -15.88 4.47
N ALA A 69 13.59 -15.77 4.19
CA ALA A 69 14.45 -16.93 3.91
C ALA A 69 14.54 -17.96 5.05
N GLY A 70 14.31 -17.52 6.30
CA GLY A 70 14.30 -18.39 7.49
C GLY A 70 12.94 -18.98 7.84
N LEU A 71 11.89 -18.71 7.07
CA LEU A 71 10.51 -19.11 7.37
C LEU A 71 10.06 -20.31 6.52
N PRO A 72 9.26 -21.23 7.09
CA PRO A 72 8.66 -22.33 6.32
C PRO A 72 7.53 -21.80 5.42
N CYS A 73 7.87 -21.44 4.18
CA CYS A 73 7.00 -20.68 3.29
C CYS A 73 6.93 -21.33 1.89
N GLU A 74 6.32 -22.51 1.81
CA GLU A 74 6.20 -23.26 0.55
C GLU A 74 5.16 -22.66 -0.41
N ASP A 75 4.01 -22.24 0.14
CA ASP A 75 2.99 -21.47 -0.57
C ASP A 75 3.02 -20.02 -0.07
N ARG A 76 3.07 -19.08 -1.02
CA ARG A 76 3.19 -17.67 -0.68
C ARG A 76 2.52 -16.77 -1.69
N ASP A 77 2.01 -15.68 -1.16
CA ASP A 77 1.46 -14.57 -1.91
C ASP A 77 2.48 -13.43 -1.94
N ASP A 78 2.97 -13.10 -3.13
CA ASP A 78 3.94 -12.04 -3.33
C ASP A 78 3.23 -10.67 -3.42
N TYR A 79 3.73 -9.68 -2.67
CA TYR A 79 3.22 -8.30 -2.70
C TYR A 79 4.22 -7.37 -3.36
N GLN A 80 3.81 -6.81 -4.50
CA GLN A 80 4.53 -5.76 -5.21
C GLN A 80 4.13 -4.34 -4.77
N ASP A 81 3.11 -4.22 -3.92
CA ASP A 81 2.75 -2.97 -3.26
C ASP A 81 1.69 -3.18 -2.18
N ASP A 82 1.55 -2.20 -1.29
CA ASP A 82 0.41 -2.12 -0.36
C ASP A 82 -0.70 -1.28 -1.01
N LEU A 83 -1.79 -1.93 -1.40
CA LEU A 83 -2.91 -1.29 -2.10
C LEU A 83 -3.77 -0.40 -1.20
N THR A 84 -3.52 -0.40 0.11
CA THR A 84 -4.34 0.30 1.11
C THR A 84 -3.57 1.37 1.87
N PHE A 85 -2.31 1.61 1.48
CA PHE A 85 -1.41 2.55 2.15
C PHE A 85 -0.67 3.47 1.18
N TRP A 86 -0.21 4.64 1.65
CA TRP A 86 0.40 5.66 0.79
C TRP A 86 1.81 5.30 0.31
N ASP A 87 2.57 4.58 1.13
CA ASP A 87 3.98 4.28 0.86
C ASP A 87 4.13 3.06 -0.04
N SER A 88 5.23 2.97 -0.78
CA SER A 88 5.59 1.75 -1.51
C SER A 88 5.92 0.61 -0.55
N MET A 89 5.58 -0.62 -0.95
CA MET A 89 5.86 -1.81 -0.14
C MET A 89 6.33 -2.98 -1.00
N ARG A 90 7.18 -3.83 -0.43
CA ARG A 90 7.45 -5.20 -0.89
C ARG A 90 7.25 -6.17 0.25
N GLY A 91 6.72 -7.34 -0.05
CA GLY A 91 6.38 -8.27 1.02
C GLY A 91 5.83 -9.58 0.53
N TYR A 92 5.47 -10.40 1.50
CA TYR A 92 5.00 -11.76 1.30
C TYR A 92 3.97 -12.10 2.37
N ASP A 93 2.95 -12.86 2.00
CA ASP A 93 2.19 -13.66 2.96
C ASP A 93 2.53 -15.13 2.74
N CYS A 94 3.13 -15.77 3.75
CA CYS A 94 3.34 -17.20 3.78
C CYS A 94 2.03 -17.86 4.19
N VAL A 95 1.32 -18.44 3.23
CA VAL A 95 -0.03 -18.95 3.44
C VAL A 95 0.05 -20.42 3.84
N ASP A 96 0.21 -20.67 5.15
CA ASP A 96 -0.11 -21.98 5.74
C ASP A 96 -1.51 -21.91 6.39
N ALA A 97 -2.28 -22.98 6.28
CA ALA A 97 -3.71 -23.06 6.56
C ALA A 97 -4.14 -22.67 7.99
N ALA A 98 -3.19 -22.52 8.93
CA ALA A 98 -3.42 -22.02 10.28
C ALA A 98 -2.46 -20.89 10.73
N ASP A 99 -1.31 -20.73 10.06
CA ASP A 99 -0.14 -20.06 10.63
C ASP A 99 0.47 -19.01 9.68
N THR A 100 -0.39 -18.19 9.06
CA THR A 100 0.08 -17.17 8.12
C THR A 100 1.13 -16.26 8.74
N VAL A 101 2.25 -16.07 8.04
CA VAL A 101 3.28 -15.09 8.39
C VAL A 101 3.32 -14.01 7.31
N SER A 102 3.14 -12.76 7.72
CA SER A 102 3.16 -11.59 6.84
C SER A 102 4.48 -10.84 6.99
N VAL A 103 5.24 -10.73 5.91
CA VAL A 103 6.45 -9.91 5.81
C VAL A 103 6.12 -8.66 5.01
N ARG A 104 6.47 -7.48 5.52
CA ARG A 104 6.24 -6.19 4.84
C ARG A 104 7.47 -5.30 5.00
N VAL A 105 7.93 -4.71 3.89
CA VAL A 105 9.06 -3.77 3.83
C VAL A 105 8.63 -2.52 3.09
N TYR A 106 8.66 -1.38 3.76
CA TYR A 106 8.21 -0.09 3.26
C TYR A 106 9.40 0.80 2.84
N GLY A 107 9.13 1.80 2.00
CA GLY A 107 10.14 2.74 1.53
C GLY A 107 10.54 3.74 2.60
N SER A 108 9.59 4.12 3.45
CA SER A 108 9.77 5.10 4.51
C SER A 108 9.92 4.47 5.89
N SER A 109 10.84 5.03 6.68
CA SER A 109 11.02 4.72 8.09
C SER A 109 9.83 5.10 8.98
N ARG A 110 8.89 5.92 8.48
CA ARG A 110 7.66 6.28 9.22
C ARG A 110 6.54 5.26 9.06
N SER A 111 6.60 4.43 8.03
CA SER A 111 5.48 3.59 7.60
C SER A 111 5.13 2.53 8.62
N VAL A 112 6.13 1.85 9.20
CA VAL A 112 5.90 0.80 10.22
C VAL A 112 5.15 1.34 11.43
N ASP A 113 5.53 2.53 11.92
CA ASP A 113 4.87 3.15 13.07
C ASP A 113 3.42 3.55 12.76
N GLN A 114 3.13 3.93 11.51
CA GLN A 114 1.80 4.32 11.07
C GLN A 114 0.88 3.12 10.83
N ILE A 115 1.40 2.02 10.26
CA ILE A 115 0.58 0.89 9.83
C ILE A 115 0.46 -0.22 10.88
N LEU A 116 1.50 -0.50 11.66
CA LEU A 116 1.46 -1.61 12.62
C LEU A 116 0.35 -1.47 13.68
N PRO A 117 -0.04 -0.26 14.15
CA PRO A 117 -1.20 -0.12 15.05
C PRO A 117 -2.51 -0.62 14.45
N SER A 118 -2.69 -0.53 13.13
CA SER A 118 -3.90 -1.01 12.45
C SER A 118 -3.99 -2.55 12.41
N TRP A 119 -2.88 -3.22 12.71
CA TRP A 119 -2.78 -4.67 12.84
C TRP A 119 -2.99 -5.17 14.27
N ALA A 120 -3.32 -4.30 15.24
CA ALA A 120 -3.38 -4.67 16.67
C ALA A 120 -4.23 -5.93 16.94
N ASP A 121 -5.37 -6.07 16.26
CA ASP A 121 -6.26 -7.22 16.40
C ASP A 121 -5.65 -8.54 15.86
N ALA A 122 -4.66 -8.45 14.96
CA ALA A 122 -3.92 -9.60 14.45
C ALA A 122 -2.74 -10.02 15.35
N LEU A 123 -2.41 -9.22 16.38
CA LEU A 123 -1.27 -9.43 17.28
C LEU A 123 -1.67 -10.09 18.62
N VAL A 124 -2.85 -10.70 18.67
CA VAL A 124 -3.40 -11.39 19.85
C VAL A 124 -3.20 -12.92 19.75
N ASP A 125 -3.61 -13.66 20.78
CA ASP A 125 -3.70 -15.14 20.76
C ASP A 125 -2.43 -15.88 20.32
N GLY A 126 -1.28 -15.53 20.91
CA GLY A 126 0.01 -16.18 20.63
C GLY A 126 0.69 -15.70 19.34
N ARG A 127 0.07 -14.76 18.63
CA ARG A 127 0.69 -14.03 17.52
C ARG A 127 1.48 -12.83 18.05
N GLY A 128 2.34 -12.29 17.20
CA GLY A 128 3.17 -11.15 17.53
C GLY A 128 3.72 -10.48 16.29
N ALA A 129 4.49 -9.42 16.53
CA ALA A 129 5.23 -8.70 15.50
C ALA A 129 6.70 -8.60 15.90
N ARG A 130 7.58 -8.77 14.92
CA ARG A 130 8.97 -8.30 14.96
C ARG A 130 9.11 -7.18 13.95
N ARG A 131 9.98 -6.21 14.20
CA ARG A 131 10.11 -5.05 13.31
C ARG A 131 11.50 -4.46 13.28
N GLY A 132 11.80 -3.79 12.18
CA GLY A 132 12.90 -2.84 12.06
C GLY A 132 12.37 -1.42 11.93
N VAL A 133 13.19 -0.59 11.29
CA VAL A 133 12.87 0.81 11.02
C VAL A 133 11.75 0.94 10.00
N ASN A 134 11.83 0.23 8.88
CA ASN A 134 10.89 0.29 7.75
C ASN A 134 10.30 -1.08 7.38
N TRP A 135 10.55 -2.13 8.16
CA TRP A 135 10.01 -3.46 7.94
C TRP A 135 9.31 -4.02 9.18
N PHE A 136 8.37 -4.94 8.98
CA PHE A 136 7.83 -5.78 10.03
C PHE A 136 7.51 -7.19 9.53
N VAL A 137 7.50 -8.14 10.48
CA VAL A 137 7.03 -9.51 10.28
C VAL A 137 5.98 -9.82 11.35
N VAL A 138 4.78 -10.23 10.94
CA VAL A 138 3.66 -10.59 11.81
C VAL A 138 3.30 -12.06 11.63
N GLY A 139 3.10 -12.79 12.73
CA GLY A 139 2.79 -14.22 12.67
C GLY A 139 2.77 -14.88 14.05
N PRO A 140 2.66 -16.21 14.13
CA PRO A 140 2.89 -16.97 15.36
C PRO A 140 4.28 -16.65 15.95
N ARG A 141 4.35 -16.42 17.27
CA ARG A 141 5.59 -15.93 17.92
C ARG A 141 6.78 -16.85 17.76
N ASP A 142 6.54 -18.16 17.81
CA ASP A 142 7.51 -19.22 17.59
C ASP A 142 8.06 -19.21 16.15
N LEU A 143 7.21 -19.03 15.15
CA LEU A 143 7.64 -18.91 13.75
C LEU A 143 8.43 -17.62 13.51
N ILE A 144 7.88 -16.47 13.89
CA ILE A 144 8.56 -15.20 13.62
C ILE A 144 9.85 -15.05 14.43
N SER A 145 10.04 -15.80 15.52
CA SER A 145 11.32 -15.81 16.26
C SER A 145 12.50 -16.34 15.43
N GLN A 146 12.23 -17.07 14.34
CA GLN A 146 13.23 -17.64 13.44
C GLN A 146 13.75 -16.65 12.40
N VAL A 147 13.08 -15.49 12.23
CA VAL A 147 13.56 -14.44 11.32
C VAL A 147 14.94 -13.96 11.77
N ASP A 148 15.89 -13.85 10.84
CA ASP A 148 17.24 -13.34 11.10
C ASP A 148 17.46 -12.05 10.30
N PRO A 149 17.13 -10.87 10.87
CA PRO A 149 17.29 -9.61 10.16
C PRO A 149 18.77 -9.34 9.85
N PRO A 150 19.08 -8.79 8.67
CA PRO A 150 20.46 -8.50 8.30
C PRO A 150 21.03 -7.38 9.19
N ARG A 151 22.36 -7.33 9.31
CA ARG A 151 23.05 -6.40 10.24
C ARG A 151 22.82 -4.94 9.87
N GLU A 152 22.64 -4.66 8.59
CA GLU A 152 22.35 -3.34 8.02
C GLU A 152 20.94 -2.83 8.35
N ASP A 153 19.97 -3.73 8.57
CA ASP A 153 18.58 -3.42 8.87
C ASP A 153 18.08 -4.20 10.10
N PRO A 154 18.69 -3.97 11.28
CA PRO A 154 18.47 -4.79 12.46
C PRO A 154 17.05 -4.62 13.02
N GLU A 155 16.64 -5.59 13.84
CA GLU A 155 15.44 -5.48 14.66
C GLU A 155 15.55 -4.28 15.62
N VAL A 156 14.48 -3.50 15.69
CA VAL A 156 14.36 -2.38 16.64
C VAL A 156 13.29 -2.70 17.66
N ARG A 157 13.54 -2.32 18.92
CA ARG A 157 12.48 -2.36 19.92
C ARG A 157 11.44 -1.31 19.61
N SER A 158 10.16 -1.64 19.81
CA SER A 158 9.09 -0.65 19.79
C SER A 158 9.42 0.46 20.78
N SER A 159 9.68 1.68 20.30
CA SER A 159 9.76 2.83 21.18
C SER A 159 8.36 3.12 21.71
N SER A 160 8.22 3.40 23.00
CA SER A 160 6.95 3.80 23.62
C SER A 160 6.46 5.19 23.17
N THR A 161 7.14 5.81 22.21
CA THR A 161 6.75 7.10 21.64
C THR A 161 5.56 6.89 20.72
N SER A 162 4.54 7.74 20.84
CA SER A 162 3.40 7.71 19.91
C SER A 162 3.90 7.82 18.47
N ALA A 163 3.42 6.95 17.59
CA ALA A 163 3.72 7.00 16.16
C ALA A 163 3.50 8.42 15.62
N PRO A 164 4.39 8.93 14.75
CA PRO A 164 4.18 10.23 14.14
C PRO A 164 2.88 10.20 13.34
N ALA A 165 1.98 11.15 13.63
CA ALA A 165 0.73 11.30 12.88
C ALA A 165 1.04 11.44 11.38
N PRO A 166 0.24 10.81 10.50
CA PRO A 166 0.33 11.04 9.07
C PRO A 166 0.22 12.53 8.72
N THR A 167 0.93 12.98 7.69
CA THR A 167 0.68 14.31 7.12
C THR A 167 -0.63 14.29 6.32
N ALA A 168 -1.25 15.45 6.09
CA ALA A 168 -2.45 15.54 5.24
C ALA A 168 -2.24 14.92 3.85
N GLN A 169 -1.03 15.06 3.29
CA GLN A 169 -0.63 14.39 2.05
C GLN A 169 -0.65 12.86 2.18
N GLN A 170 -0.12 12.31 3.27
CA GLN A 170 -0.10 10.86 3.51
C GLN A 170 -1.51 10.32 3.74
N GLU A 171 -2.36 11.07 4.44
CA GLU A 171 -3.78 10.72 4.64
C GLU A 171 -4.53 10.69 3.31
N PHE A 172 -4.40 11.74 2.49
CA PHE A 172 -5.01 11.79 1.16
C PHE A 172 -4.59 10.59 0.31
N LEU A 173 -3.29 10.31 0.24
CA LEU A 173 -2.77 9.21 -0.57
C LEU A 173 -3.20 7.84 -0.03
N THR A 174 -3.30 7.67 1.29
CA THR A 174 -3.80 6.43 1.92
C THR A 174 -5.26 6.21 1.55
N ASN A 175 -6.10 7.24 1.72
CA ASN A 175 -7.53 7.16 1.41
C ASN A 175 -7.76 6.92 -0.09
N CYS A 176 -6.96 7.55 -0.95
CA CYS A 176 -7.02 7.30 -2.38
C CYS A 176 -6.59 5.87 -2.74
N SER A 177 -5.51 5.35 -2.15
CA SER A 177 -5.09 3.95 -2.34
C SER A 177 -6.23 2.99 -1.92
N GLN A 178 -6.82 3.18 -0.75
CA GLN A 178 -7.97 2.39 -0.29
C GLN A 178 -9.13 2.45 -1.29
N TYR A 179 -9.47 3.63 -1.79
CA TYR A 179 -10.48 3.78 -2.83
C TYR A 179 -10.10 3.05 -4.13
N THR A 180 -8.83 3.07 -4.56
CA THR A 180 -8.41 2.30 -5.75
C THR A 180 -8.62 0.81 -5.58
N PHE A 181 -8.31 0.27 -4.40
CA PHE A 181 -8.50 -1.13 -4.09
C PHE A 181 -10.00 -1.48 -4.03
N ASP A 182 -10.81 -0.66 -3.37
CA ASP A 182 -12.26 -0.84 -3.30
C ASP A 182 -12.90 -0.82 -4.69
N GLU A 183 -12.48 0.08 -5.59
CA GLU A 183 -12.97 0.12 -6.97
C GLU A 183 -12.56 -1.11 -7.77
N ALA A 184 -11.35 -1.64 -7.55
CA ALA A 184 -10.93 -2.90 -8.16
C ALA A 184 -11.79 -4.07 -7.67
N VAL A 185 -12.05 -4.15 -6.36
CA VAL A 185 -12.93 -5.16 -5.74
C VAL A 185 -14.35 -5.08 -6.29
N ARG A 186 -14.91 -3.86 -6.41
CA ARG A 186 -16.24 -3.65 -7.03
C ARG A 186 -16.26 -4.13 -8.48
N ALA A 187 -15.22 -3.83 -9.26
CA ALA A 187 -15.11 -4.29 -10.64
C ALA A 187 -15.05 -5.83 -10.74
N ILE A 188 -14.30 -6.48 -9.85
CA ILE A 188 -14.25 -7.95 -9.75
C ILE A 188 -15.65 -8.50 -9.44
N ARG A 189 -16.34 -7.96 -8.43
CA ARG A 189 -17.68 -8.41 -8.02
C ARG A 189 -18.81 -8.02 -8.96
N GLY A 190 -18.57 -7.09 -9.89
CA GLY A 190 -19.61 -6.55 -10.77
C GLY A 190 -20.60 -5.63 -10.03
N GLU A 191 -20.16 -5.03 -8.92
CA GLU A 191 -20.97 -4.12 -8.12
C GLU A 191 -21.05 -2.74 -8.77
N ARG A 192 -22.19 -2.06 -8.59
CA ARG A 192 -22.37 -0.68 -9.05
C ARG A 192 -22.29 0.25 -7.85
N VAL A 193 -21.55 1.35 -8.01
CA VAL A 193 -21.53 2.45 -7.04
C VAL A 193 -22.87 3.17 -7.08
N THR A 194 -23.41 3.55 -5.93
CA THR A 194 -24.59 4.41 -5.89
C THR A 194 -24.26 5.78 -6.49
N GLU A 195 -25.24 6.49 -7.05
CA GLU A 195 -24.98 7.81 -7.64
C GLU A 195 -24.41 8.80 -6.61
N THR A 196 -24.87 8.74 -5.37
CA THR A 196 -24.43 9.62 -4.29
C THR A 196 -22.99 9.35 -3.88
N ASP A 197 -22.61 8.08 -3.71
CA ASP A 197 -21.23 7.70 -3.36
C ASP A 197 -20.29 7.97 -4.53
N GLY A 198 -20.72 7.70 -5.76
CA GLY A 198 -19.96 8.00 -6.98
C GLY A 198 -19.62 9.49 -7.08
N ALA A 199 -20.61 10.36 -6.87
CA ALA A 199 -20.40 11.81 -6.89
C ALA A 199 -19.49 12.32 -5.77
N TYR A 200 -19.45 11.64 -4.61
CA TYR A 200 -18.49 11.95 -3.56
C TYR A 200 -17.06 11.61 -3.99
N TYR A 201 -16.83 10.38 -4.43
CA TYR A 201 -15.49 9.92 -4.79
C TYR A 201 -14.95 10.57 -6.07
N ASP A 202 -15.80 10.90 -7.04
CA ASP A 202 -15.38 11.64 -8.24
C ASP A 202 -14.91 13.06 -7.91
N ARG A 203 -15.43 13.67 -6.84
CA ARG A 203 -14.94 14.95 -6.32
C ARG A 203 -13.66 14.79 -5.51
N ALA A 204 -13.62 13.81 -4.61
CA ALA A 204 -12.47 13.59 -3.72
C ALA A 204 -11.23 13.06 -4.48
N PHE A 205 -11.43 12.17 -5.44
CA PHE A 205 -10.40 11.40 -6.15
C PHE A 205 -10.65 11.42 -7.66
N SER A 206 -10.76 12.63 -8.22
CA SER A 206 -11.15 12.84 -9.62
C SER A 206 -10.35 12.00 -10.62
N GLY A 207 -11.07 11.18 -11.38
CA GLY A 207 -10.55 10.30 -12.44
C GLY A 207 -9.91 8.99 -11.95
N VAL A 208 -9.82 8.76 -10.64
CA VAL A 208 -9.19 7.55 -10.08
C VAL A 208 -9.99 6.29 -10.40
N GLY A 209 -11.30 6.30 -10.16
CA GLY A 209 -12.15 5.12 -10.40
C GLY A 209 -12.24 4.71 -11.88
N GLU A 210 -12.18 5.67 -12.80
CA GLU A 210 -12.07 5.38 -14.24
C GLU A 210 -10.73 4.71 -14.58
N ALA A 211 -9.62 5.27 -14.07
CA ALA A 211 -8.28 4.73 -14.35
C ALA A 211 -8.11 3.30 -13.80
N VAL A 212 -8.64 3.00 -12.61
CA VAL A 212 -8.62 1.65 -12.04
C VAL A 212 -9.40 0.69 -12.92
N ARG A 213 -10.65 1.02 -13.27
CA ARG A 213 -11.49 0.16 -14.14
C ARG A 213 -10.88 -0.05 -15.52
N ALA A 214 -10.28 0.99 -16.11
CA ALA A 214 -9.59 0.89 -17.39
C ALA A 214 -8.31 0.04 -17.33
N SER A 215 -7.71 -0.11 -16.14
CA SER A 215 -6.50 -0.90 -15.95
C SER A 215 -6.76 -2.41 -15.82
N LEU A 216 -8.01 -2.82 -15.56
CA LEU A 216 -8.42 -4.22 -15.40
C LEU A 216 -9.16 -4.69 -16.65
N ASP A 217 -8.50 -5.49 -17.47
CA ASP A 217 -9.14 -6.03 -18.68
C ASP A 217 -10.06 -7.24 -18.36
N GLN A 218 -10.76 -7.75 -19.37
CA GLN A 218 -11.67 -8.89 -19.17
C GLN A 218 -10.94 -10.18 -18.77
N ARG A 219 -9.68 -10.35 -19.18
CA ARG A 219 -8.86 -11.50 -18.80
C ARG A 219 -8.43 -11.38 -17.34
N ASP A 220 -7.99 -10.21 -16.91
CA ASP A 220 -7.65 -9.91 -15.51
C ASP A 220 -8.86 -10.19 -14.61
N LEU A 221 -10.03 -9.64 -14.97
CA LEU A 221 -11.27 -9.85 -14.22
C LEU A 221 -11.70 -11.32 -14.19
N ALA A 222 -11.55 -12.05 -15.29
CA ALA A 222 -11.86 -13.48 -15.32
C ALA A 222 -10.93 -14.30 -14.39
N LEU A 223 -9.64 -13.96 -14.36
CA LEU A 223 -8.67 -14.60 -13.46
C LEU A 223 -9.01 -14.30 -11.98
N LEU A 224 -9.27 -13.04 -11.64
CA LEU A 224 -9.60 -12.62 -10.27
C LEU A 224 -10.91 -13.24 -9.78
N ARG A 225 -11.92 -13.35 -10.66
CA ARG A 225 -13.22 -13.99 -10.34
C ARG A 225 -13.12 -15.51 -10.21
N ALA A 226 -12.08 -16.13 -10.76
CA ALA A 226 -11.85 -17.57 -10.65
C ALA A 226 -11.10 -17.96 -9.36
N GLU A 227 -10.55 -16.99 -8.62
CA GLU A 227 -9.96 -17.22 -7.30
C GLU A 227 -11.06 -17.32 -6.24
N ASP A 228 -11.12 -18.47 -5.57
CA ASP A 228 -12.13 -18.77 -4.55
C ASP A 228 -11.82 -18.06 -3.21
N ASP A 229 -10.56 -17.75 -2.97
CA ASP A 229 -10.10 -17.05 -1.76
C ASP A 229 -9.88 -15.56 -2.04
N GLU A 230 -10.92 -14.76 -1.79
CA GLU A 230 -10.87 -13.30 -1.94
C GLU A 230 -9.76 -12.64 -1.09
N ALA A 231 -9.25 -13.31 -0.05
CA ALA A 231 -8.14 -12.81 0.75
C ALA A 231 -6.83 -12.73 -0.05
N ARG A 232 -6.73 -13.40 -1.21
CA ARG A 232 -5.59 -13.34 -2.12
C ARG A 232 -5.69 -12.20 -3.14
N TRP A 233 -6.84 -11.56 -3.29
CA TRP A 233 -6.99 -10.45 -4.23
C TRP A 233 -6.00 -9.30 -4.01
N PRO A 234 -5.68 -8.88 -2.77
CA PRO A 234 -4.65 -7.87 -2.53
C PRO A 234 -3.29 -8.21 -3.15
N SER A 235 -2.80 -9.45 -3.01
CA SER A 235 -1.52 -9.87 -3.59
C SER A 235 -1.60 -9.96 -5.11
N MET A 236 -2.67 -10.55 -5.66
CA MET A 236 -2.91 -10.65 -7.10
C MET A 236 -2.99 -9.28 -7.79
N LEU A 237 -3.52 -8.26 -7.11
CA LEU A 237 -3.63 -6.90 -7.62
C LEU A 237 -2.38 -6.04 -7.32
N SER A 238 -1.49 -6.49 -6.44
CA SER A 238 -0.41 -5.67 -5.88
C SER A 238 0.55 -5.12 -6.94
N GLU A 239 0.73 -5.82 -8.07
CA GLU A 239 1.54 -5.35 -9.21
C GLU A 239 1.00 -4.05 -9.82
N ARG A 240 -0.30 -3.79 -9.72
CA ARG A 240 -0.93 -2.55 -10.20
C ARG A 240 -0.74 -1.38 -9.23
N GLY A 241 -0.39 -1.65 -7.97
CA GLY A 241 -0.25 -0.67 -6.90
C GLY A 241 0.60 0.56 -7.28
N PRO A 242 1.81 0.41 -7.85
CA PRO A 242 2.64 1.55 -8.20
C PRO A 242 1.99 2.49 -9.23
N ALA A 243 1.27 1.91 -10.19
CA ALA A 243 0.53 2.66 -11.20
C ALA A 243 -0.68 3.37 -10.59
N TRP A 244 -1.47 2.69 -9.76
CA TRP A 244 -2.63 3.29 -9.08
C TRP A 244 -2.22 4.41 -8.11
N LYS A 245 -1.14 4.23 -7.34
CA LYS A 245 -0.57 5.29 -6.50
C LYS A 245 -0.11 6.49 -7.32
N GLN A 246 0.37 6.28 -8.54
CA GLN A 246 0.70 7.39 -9.43
C GLN A 246 -0.56 8.16 -9.86
N VAL A 247 -1.67 7.49 -10.12
CA VAL A 247 -2.97 8.14 -10.38
C VAL A 247 -3.42 8.94 -9.15
N CYS A 248 -3.29 8.39 -7.94
CA CYS A 248 -3.60 9.10 -6.70
C CYS A 248 -2.78 10.36 -6.50
N ARG A 249 -1.48 10.34 -6.81
CA ARG A 249 -0.63 11.55 -6.78
C ARG A 249 -1.11 12.60 -7.76
N THR A 250 -1.54 12.20 -8.96
CA THR A 250 -2.13 13.13 -9.94
C THR A 250 -3.45 13.73 -9.45
N ALA A 251 -4.32 12.92 -8.84
CA ALA A 251 -5.58 13.41 -8.26
C ALA A 251 -5.32 14.42 -7.15
N MET A 252 -4.35 14.16 -6.27
CA MET A 252 -3.95 15.07 -5.21
C MET A 252 -3.45 16.42 -5.74
N SER A 253 -2.60 16.42 -6.77
CA SER A 253 -2.13 17.68 -7.36
C SER A 253 -3.28 18.54 -7.90
N ARG A 254 -4.30 17.92 -8.50
CA ARG A 254 -5.50 18.63 -8.97
C ARG A 254 -6.34 19.16 -7.79
N HIS A 255 -6.46 18.36 -6.73
CA HIS A 255 -7.18 18.75 -5.52
C HIS A 255 -6.53 19.96 -4.83
N ASP A 256 -5.21 19.97 -4.71
CA ASP A 256 -4.46 21.10 -4.15
C ASP A 256 -4.59 22.37 -5.01
N ASP A 257 -4.61 22.21 -6.34
CA ASP A 257 -4.77 23.33 -7.27
C ASP A 257 -6.18 23.95 -7.15
N LEU A 258 -7.23 23.13 -6.99
CA LEU A 258 -8.60 23.60 -6.77
C LEU A 258 -8.72 24.43 -5.49
N PHE A 259 -8.12 23.95 -4.39
CA PHE A 259 -8.07 24.69 -3.13
C PHE A 259 -7.28 26.00 -3.26
N ARG A 260 -6.18 26.02 -4.02
CA ARG A 260 -5.40 27.24 -4.25
C ARG A 260 -6.10 28.24 -5.17
N SER A 261 -6.94 27.78 -6.11
CA SER A 261 -7.66 28.67 -7.02
C SER A 261 -8.92 29.30 -6.44
N GLY A 262 -9.32 28.94 -5.20
CA GLY A 262 -10.53 29.47 -4.57
C GLY A 262 -11.82 29.10 -5.34
N ALA A 263 -11.78 28.01 -6.11
CA ALA A 263 -12.94 27.50 -6.82
C ALA A 263 -13.80 26.68 -5.84
N GLU A 264 -14.44 27.38 -4.91
CA GLU A 264 -15.62 26.87 -4.22
C GLU A 264 -16.82 27.19 -5.13
N ASP A 265 -17.43 26.15 -5.70
CA ASP A 265 -18.78 26.24 -6.30
C ASP A 265 -19.84 26.44 -5.19
#